data_AF-A0A927DH88-F1
#
_entry.id   AF-A0A927DH88-F1
#
_cell.length_a   1.000
_cell.length_b   1.000
_cell.length_c   1.000
_cell.angle_alpha   90.00
_cell.angle_beta   90.00
_cell.angle_gamma   90.00
#
_symmetry.space_group_name_H-M   'P 1'
#
loop_
_entity.id
_entity.type
_entity.pdbx_description
1 polymer ?
#
loop_
_entity_poly.entity_id
_entity_poly.type
_entity_poly.pdbx_seq_one_letter_code
_entity_poly.pdbx_strand_id
1 'polypeptide(L)'
;MNIEVKKAVKCWADRPTWFSPHPMDAAEFKRAVSNLKRLSPTPTFEEIKDAIMFFVSDAPTMLGTPSDIPQAVHDFAAKMYNKL
;
A
#
# COMPACT_ATOMS: atom_id res chain seq x y z
N MET A 1 -10.91 10.95 0.49
CA MET A 1 -10.08 9.75 0.76
C MET A 1 -10.88 8.76 1.59
N ASN A 2 -10.97 7.50 1.14
CA ASN A 2 -11.80 6.45 1.73
C ASN A 2 -11.12 5.81 2.96
N ILE A 3 -11.74 5.94 4.15
CA ILE A 3 -11.15 5.52 5.43
C ILE A 3 -10.95 4.00 5.49
N GLU A 4 -11.86 3.22 4.90
CA GLU A 4 -11.78 1.76 4.95
C GLU A 4 -10.65 1.23 4.07
N VAL A 5 -10.38 1.88 2.92
CA VAL A 5 -9.23 1.58 2.07
C VAL A 5 -7.92 1.88 2.80
N LYS A 6 -7.84 3.03 3.50
CA LYS A 6 -6.68 3.34 4.36
C LYS A 6 -6.44 2.28 5.43
N LYS A 7 -7.47 1.89 6.17
CA LYS A 7 -7.35 0.85 7.20
C LYS A 7 -6.90 -0.49 6.60
N ALA A 8 -7.40 -0.82 5.41
CA ALA A 8 -7.06 -2.06 4.74
C ALA A 8 -5.56 -2.15 4.40
N VAL A 9 -4.96 -1.05 3.90
CA VAL A 9 -3.53 -1.02 3.52
C VAL A 9 -2.57 -0.74 4.68
N LYS A 10 -3.07 -0.21 5.81
CA LYS A 10 -2.24 0.25 6.95
C LYS A 10 -1.23 -0.80 7.43
N CYS A 11 -1.63 -2.08 7.53
CA CYS A 11 -0.76 -3.15 8.03
C CYS A 11 0.58 -3.29 7.28
N TRP A 12 0.61 -2.87 6.01
CA TRP A 12 1.79 -2.87 5.16
C TRP A 12 2.35 -1.45 4.94
N ALA A 13 1.49 -0.49 4.58
CA ALA A 13 1.92 0.85 4.15
C ALA A 13 2.48 1.73 5.29
N ASP A 14 2.13 1.44 6.54
CA ASP A 14 2.61 2.16 7.74
C ASP A 14 4.02 1.70 8.19
N ARG A 15 4.63 0.74 7.47
CA ARG A 15 5.95 0.20 7.80
C ARG A 15 7.02 1.04 7.11
N PRO A 16 8.13 1.41 7.78
CA PRO A 16 9.28 2.08 7.14
C PRO A 16 9.87 1.30 5.97
N THR A 17 9.65 0.00 5.91
CA THR A 17 10.16 -0.94 4.90
C THR A 17 9.07 -1.43 3.94
N TRP A 18 7.98 -0.68 3.75
CA TRP A 18 6.85 -1.05 2.87
C TRP A 18 7.29 -1.49 1.46
N PHE A 19 8.36 -0.93 0.93
CA PHE A 19 8.94 -1.23 -0.38
C PHE A 19 9.81 -2.50 -0.43
N SER A 20 10.16 -3.05 0.72
CA SER A 20 11.13 -4.14 0.85
C SER A 20 10.59 -5.46 0.31
N PRO A 21 11.41 -6.27 -0.39
CA PRO A 21 11.05 -7.63 -0.76
C PRO A 21 11.15 -8.62 0.41
N HIS A 22 11.49 -8.17 1.62
CA HIS A 22 11.65 -9.03 2.78
C HIS A 22 10.37 -9.84 3.07
N PRO A 23 10.45 -11.14 3.42
CA PRO A 23 9.28 -12.00 3.57
C PRO A 23 8.19 -11.46 4.51
N MET A 24 8.59 -10.74 5.56
CA MET A 24 7.64 -10.10 6.50
C MET A 24 6.83 -8.99 5.83
N ASP A 25 7.47 -8.10 5.07
CA ASP A 25 6.77 -7.01 4.38
C ASP A 25 5.92 -7.56 3.22
N ALA A 26 6.40 -8.60 2.53
CA ALA A 26 5.63 -9.31 1.51
C ALA A 26 4.38 -10.02 2.10
N ALA A 27 4.45 -10.52 3.34
CA ALA A 27 3.30 -11.11 4.02
C ALA A 27 2.25 -10.04 4.36
N GLU A 28 2.67 -8.89 4.88
CA GLU A 28 1.74 -7.78 5.14
C GLU A 28 1.16 -7.20 3.85
N PHE A 29 1.92 -7.14 2.75
CA PHE A 29 1.39 -6.74 1.44
C PHE A 29 0.23 -7.66 1.01
N LYS A 30 0.40 -8.98 1.13
CA LYS A 30 -0.66 -9.95 0.84
C LYS A 30 -1.86 -9.79 1.76
N ARG A 31 -1.63 -9.45 3.04
CA ARG A 31 -2.69 -9.15 4.00
C ARG A 31 -3.46 -7.89 3.62
N ALA A 32 -2.77 -6.83 3.21
CA ALA A 32 -3.40 -5.60 2.72
C ALA A 32 -4.31 -5.87 1.52
N VAL A 33 -3.84 -6.62 0.53
CA VAL A 33 -4.67 -7.07 -0.62
C VAL A 33 -5.89 -7.86 -0.14
N SER A 34 -5.71 -8.78 0.82
CA SER A 34 -6.82 -9.58 1.36
C SER A 34 -7.85 -8.74 2.12
N ASN A 35 -7.41 -7.67 2.79
CA ASN A 35 -8.31 -6.71 3.43
C ASN A 35 -9.10 -5.91 2.38
N LEU A 36 -8.44 -5.44 1.33
CA LEU A 36 -9.09 -4.70 0.23
C LEU A 36 -10.19 -5.52 -0.47
N LYS A 37 -9.96 -6.82 -0.69
CA LYS A 37 -10.96 -7.75 -1.26
C LYS A 37 -12.24 -7.89 -0.44
N ARG A 38 -12.19 -7.56 0.85
CA ARG A 38 -13.36 -7.66 1.76
C ARG A 38 -14.21 -6.39 1.75
N LEU A 39 -13.74 -5.32 1.10
CA LEU A 39 -14.47 -4.07 1.01
C LEU A 39 -15.53 -4.16 -0.10
N SER A 40 -16.72 -3.62 0.19
CA SER A 40 -17.82 -3.48 -0.76
C SER A 40 -18.35 -2.05 -0.66
N PRO A 41 -18.34 -1.26 -1.76
CA PRO A 41 -17.91 -1.63 -3.10
C PRO A 41 -16.40 -1.90 -3.21
N THR A 42 -15.99 -2.61 -4.27
CA THR A 42 -14.58 -2.84 -4.57
C THR A 42 -13.85 -1.51 -4.72
N PRO A 43 -12.73 -1.29 -4.01
CA PRO A 43 -11.97 -0.04 -4.09
C PRO A 43 -11.46 0.24 -5.50
N THR A 44 -11.49 1.50 -5.89
CA THR A 44 -10.88 1.97 -7.14
C THR A 44 -9.36 2.03 -7.05
N PHE A 45 -8.69 2.03 -8.20
CA PHE A 45 -7.24 2.20 -8.28
C PHE A 45 -6.77 3.49 -7.58
N GLU A 46 -7.45 4.62 -7.82
CA GLU A 46 -7.11 5.91 -7.22
C GLU A 46 -7.29 5.90 -5.70
N GLU A 47 -8.34 5.27 -5.17
CA GLU A 47 -8.51 5.14 -3.71
C GLU A 47 -7.38 4.35 -3.05
N ILE A 48 -6.91 3.27 -3.70
CA ILE A 48 -5.78 2.47 -3.20
C ILE A 48 -4.49 3.30 -3.23
N LYS A 49 -4.23 3.99 -4.36
CA LYS A 49 -3.05 4.83 -4.54
C LYS A 49 -2.99 5.95 -3.50
N ASP A 50 -4.08 6.68 -3.31
CA ASP A 50 -4.19 7.75 -2.31
C ASP A 50 -3.99 7.22 -0.88
N ALA A 51 -4.56 6.05 -0.58
CA ALA A 51 -4.43 5.43 0.72
C ALA A 51 -2.99 5.03 1.03
N ILE A 52 -2.25 4.49 0.07
CA ILE A 52 -0.82 4.17 0.22
C ILE A 52 -0.02 5.47 0.36
N MET A 53 -0.24 6.45 -0.53
CA MET A 53 0.46 7.75 -0.51
C MET A 53 0.34 8.42 0.86
N PHE A 54 -0.83 8.36 1.48
CA PHE A 54 -1.08 8.92 2.81
C PHE A 54 -0.10 8.41 3.88
N PHE A 55 0.23 7.11 3.89
CA PHE A 55 1.14 6.57 4.91
C PHE A 55 2.60 6.81 4.54
N VAL A 56 2.96 6.63 3.27
CA VAL A 56 4.37 6.64 2.88
C VAL A 56 4.95 8.05 2.76
N SER A 57 4.12 9.08 2.62
CA SER A 57 4.57 10.48 2.56
C SER A 57 5.22 10.94 3.87
N ASP A 58 4.78 10.39 5.00
CA ASP A 58 5.30 10.70 6.34
C ASP A 58 6.23 9.61 6.89
N ALA A 59 6.51 8.57 6.10
CA ALA A 59 7.37 7.48 6.51
C ALA A 59 8.85 7.92 6.56
N PRO A 60 9.63 7.46 7.55
CA PRO A 60 11.05 7.77 7.60
C PRO A 60 11.79 7.15 6.41
N THR A 61 12.74 7.90 5.84
CA THR A 61 13.63 7.39 4.80
C THR A 61 14.57 6.34 5.38
N MET A 62 14.54 5.13 4.82
CA MET A 62 15.40 4.01 5.18
C MET A 62 16.36 3.70 4.02
N LEU A 63 17.41 2.92 4.29
CA LEU A 63 18.23 2.38 3.20
C LEU A 63 17.35 1.57 2.25
N GLY A 64 17.39 1.93 0.97
CA GLY A 64 16.60 1.27 -0.08
C GLY A 64 15.22 1.91 -0.33
N THR A 65 14.84 2.96 0.39
CA THR A 65 13.62 3.72 0.08
C THR A 65 13.64 4.20 -1.37
N PRO A 66 12.55 4.01 -2.14
CA PRO A 66 12.50 4.48 -3.52
C PRO A 66 12.78 5.97 -3.64
N SER A 67 13.61 6.36 -4.62
CA SER A 67 13.89 7.77 -4.91
C SER A 67 12.68 8.50 -5.49
N ASP A 68 11.80 7.77 -6.19
CA ASP A 68 10.53 8.27 -6.70
C ASP A 68 9.38 7.59 -5.95
N ILE A 69 8.96 8.22 -4.86
CA ILE A 69 7.85 7.73 -4.03
C ILE A 69 6.54 7.69 -4.82
N PRO A 70 6.12 8.73 -5.56
CA PRO A 70 4.91 8.68 -6.39
C PRO A 70 4.87 7.50 -7.36
N GLN A 71 5.97 7.23 -8.09
CA GLN A 71 6.01 6.09 -9.02
C GLN A 71 5.95 4.76 -8.28
N ALA A 72 6.68 4.60 -7.17
CA ALA A 72 6.63 3.37 -6.39
C ALA A 72 5.21 3.12 -5.82
N VAL A 73 4.56 4.16 -5.30
CA VAL A 73 3.16 4.10 -4.85
C VAL A 73 2.23 3.66 -5.98
N HIS A 74 2.38 4.23 -7.17
CA HIS A 74 1.63 3.83 -8.36
C HIS A 74 1.82 2.33 -8.67
N ASP A 75 3.06 1.86 -8.70
CA ASP A 75 3.39 0.47 -9.02
C ASP A 75 2.81 -0.52 -8.01
N PHE A 76 2.88 -0.18 -6.71
CA PHE A 76 2.28 -1.02 -5.67
C PHE A 76 0.75 -0.97 -5.68
N ALA A 77 0.15 0.19 -5.95
CA ALA A 77 -1.30 0.31 -6.14
C ALA A 77 -1.76 -0.56 -7.33
N ALA A 78 -1.02 -0.57 -8.45
CA ALA A 78 -1.32 -1.39 -9.61
C ALA A 78 -1.24 -2.89 -9.28
N LYS A 79 -0.19 -3.30 -8.53
CA LYS A 79 -0.05 -4.69 -8.05
C LYS A 79 -1.19 -5.12 -7.13
N MET A 80 -1.70 -4.22 -6.28
CA MET A 80 -2.86 -4.51 -5.42
C MET A 80 -4.14 -4.58 -6.24
N TYR A 81 -4.40 -3.58 -7.09
CA TYR A 81 -5.61 -3.46 -7.91
C TYR A 81 -5.78 -4.65 -8.86
N ASN A 82 -4.70 -5.09 -9.52
CA ASN A 82 -4.70 -6.28 -10.40
C ASN A 82 -5.03 -7.60 -9.68
N LYS A 83 -5.10 -7.58 -8.34
CA LYS A 83 -5.44 -8.75 -7.53
C LYS A 83 -6.84 -8.68 -6.95
N LEU A 84 -7.53 -7.55 -7.01
CA LEU A 84 -8.86 -7.36 -6.41
C LEU A 84 -9.95 -8.10 -7.18
#